data_AF-A0A955RKP5-F1
#
_entry.id   AF-A0A955RKP5-F1
#
_cell.length_a   1.000
_cell.length_b   1.000
_cell.length_c   1.000
_cell.angle_alpha   90.00
_cell.angle_beta   90.00
_cell.angle_gamma   90.00
#
_symmetry.space_group_name_H-M   'P 1'
#
loop_
_entity.id
_entity.type
_entity.pdbx_description
1 polymer ?
#
loop_
_entity_poly.entity_id
_entity_poly.type
_entity_poly.pdbx_seq_one_letter_code
_entity_poly.pdbx_strand_id
1 'polypeptide(L)'
;MIPKQIQGLIQAHRKNRDRKTFAKSLRHVTVSKVATLAGSTYETVRNSVELEQDHLLRRRAIRRIISRMKALKNGKPVDIAEDLIRELIWAKYTRKDPIPEIYIERVGKSIYKYQVLIARFQNTFHRKPSPTHASDLYDILSFEIERILSPYFIHDSLANIQYSNLVHLNLVRDSKLAEKYTSIQTYINVHKTINKFDSAIIKYYMFSNAFPFWAKPNGQQMDTVVERFEGVLSDINKHLEYKIKNKQYKEFIRQSIPLKILNNTIAGNLDNAEAILDSKQKRDKYILETCSREYSAIRKKIRVTMVKTIVYLFITKMGLAFLIEVPYELWAHGGIDNYVPLLINVLFPPVLMAIIASSFRIPAKRNNEAILQVVDRLMDPARLQYKNDGMARTRKRPFLFFMFKVFSNVLFFIVIGLITFVLREYLRFSYISIAIFVLFLSLISFGALKTRNIATELVIVPIRGSIFTPMIDTIASPILSLGKQLSEGVAKFSPIPAFFDKLLETPFKSFLMVFEEWNSYVREQREEIV
;
A
#
# COMPACT_ATOMS: atom_id res chain seq x y z
N MET A 1 15.73 15.39 -28.82
CA MET A 1 16.65 14.42 -28.19
C MET A 1 16.15 14.04 -26.82
N ILE A 2 15.89 12.75 -26.59
CA ILE A 2 15.32 12.22 -25.34
C ILE A 2 16.42 12.07 -24.28
N PRO A 3 16.23 12.54 -23.03
CA PRO A 3 17.23 12.37 -21.98
C PRO A 3 17.57 10.91 -21.67
N LYS A 4 18.84 10.63 -21.36
CA LYS A 4 19.35 9.27 -21.04
C LYS A 4 18.54 8.55 -19.97
N GLN A 5 18.07 9.29 -18.96
CA GLN A 5 17.25 8.74 -17.89
C GLN A 5 15.88 8.23 -18.39
N ILE A 6 15.25 8.96 -19.31
CA ILE A 6 13.97 8.56 -19.94
C ILE A 6 14.18 7.41 -20.92
N GLN A 7 15.29 7.40 -21.67
CA GLN A 7 15.68 6.25 -22.49
C GLN A 7 15.86 4.99 -21.64
N GLY A 8 16.49 5.11 -20.46
CA GLY A 8 16.62 4.03 -19.49
C GLY A 8 15.26 3.47 -19.02
N LEU A 9 14.24 4.33 -18.87
CA LEU A 9 12.88 3.90 -18.53
C LEU A 9 12.22 3.11 -19.67
N ILE A 10 12.39 3.54 -20.94
CA ILE A 10 11.90 2.80 -22.11
C ILE A 10 12.57 1.43 -22.19
N GLN A 11 13.90 1.37 -22.01
CA GLN A 11 14.64 0.11 -21.98
C GLN A 11 14.19 -0.82 -20.85
N ALA A 12 13.86 -0.27 -19.67
CA ALA A 12 13.32 -1.05 -18.56
C ALA A 12 11.97 -1.71 -18.92
N HIS A 13 11.09 -1.02 -19.65
CA HIS A 13 9.83 -1.58 -20.16
C HIS A 13 10.08 -2.67 -21.20
N ARG A 14 10.98 -2.45 -22.17
CA ARG A 14 11.37 -3.47 -23.17
C ARG A 14 11.89 -4.73 -22.50
N LYS A 15 12.87 -4.58 -21.60
CA LYS A 15 13.44 -5.68 -20.81
C LYS A 15 12.37 -6.47 -20.05
N ASN A 16 11.37 -5.79 -19.48
CA ASN A 16 10.27 -6.45 -18.79
C ASN A 16 9.34 -7.22 -19.76
N ARG A 17 9.03 -6.65 -20.94
CA ARG A 17 8.25 -7.31 -21.98
C ARG A 17 8.96 -8.56 -22.51
N ASP A 18 10.23 -8.44 -22.83
CA ASP A 18 11.04 -9.54 -23.39
C ASP A 18 11.16 -10.68 -22.38
N ARG A 19 11.39 -10.34 -21.09
CA ARG A 19 11.39 -11.31 -19.99
C ARG A 19 10.05 -12.03 -19.86
N LYS A 20 8.91 -11.33 -19.96
CA LYS A 20 7.58 -11.98 -19.89
C LYS A 20 7.35 -12.90 -21.08
N THR A 21 7.83 -12.53 -22.26
CA THR A 21 7.72 -13.34 -23.48
C THR A 21 8.56 -14.61 -23.36
N PHE A 22 9.82 -14.47 -22.92
CA PHE A 22 10.70 -15.61 -22.66
C PHE A 22 10.18 -16.52 -21.54
N ALA A 23 9.60 -15.96 -20.47
CA ALA A 23 9.01 -16.77 -19.42
C ALA A 23 7.86 -17.65 -19.93
N LYS A 24 7.08 -17.18 -20.92
CA LYS A 24 6.00 -17.97 -21.55
C LYS A 24 6.49 -19.13 -22.41
N SER A 25 7.74 -19.12 -22.88
CA SER A 25 8.28 -20.22 -23.69
C SER A 25 8.91 -21.35 -22.87
N LEU A 26 9.05 -21.18 -21.55
CA LEU A 26 9.60 -22.20 -20.65
C LEU A 26 8.53 -23.15 -20.14
N ARG A 27 8.92 -24.30 -19.57
CA ARG A 27 8.01 -25.17 -18.81
C ARG A 27 7.52 -24.45 -17.55
N HIS A 28 6.24 -24.58 -17.26
CA HIS A 28 5.56 -23.88 -16.17
C HIS A 28 5.09 -24.84 -15.09
N VAL A 29 5.13 -24.35 -13.86
CA VAL A 29 4.49 -25.03 -12.73
C VAL A 29 2.98 -25.08 -13.00
N THR A 30 2.42 -26.29 -13.04
CA THR A 30 0.99 -26.52 -13.19
C THR A 30 0.39 -26.93 -11.85
N VAL A 31 -0.84 -26.48 -11.61
CA VAL A 31 -1.57 -26.77 -10.36
C VAL A 31 -2.99 -27.21 -10.68
N SER A 32 -3.62 -27.91 -9.73
CA SER A 32 -5.00 -28.37 -9.89
C SER A 32 -5.99 -27.20 -10.03
N LYS A 33 -6.92 -27.30 -10.98
CA LYS A 33 -7.99 -26.29 -11.21
C LYS A 33 -8.91 -26.16 -9.99
N VAL A 34 -9.16 -27.26 -9.28
CA VAL A 34 -10.02 -27.28 -8.09
C VAL A 34 -9.33 -26.61 -6.90
N ALA A 35 -8.04 -26.90 -6.68
CA ALA A 35 -7.25 -26.23 -5.65
C ALA A 35 -7.14 -24.71 -5.92
N THR A 36 -7.01 -24.32 -7.18
CA THR A 36 -7.01 -22.91 -7.62
C THR A 36 -8.35 -22.22 -7.38
N LEU A 37 -9.47 -22.91 -7.58
CA LEU A 37 -10.80 -22.34 -7.31
C LEU A 37 -10.95 -22.03 -5.81
N ALA A 38 -10.68 -23.03 -4.95
CA ALA A 38 -10.78 -22.93 -3.50
C ALA A 38 -9.78 -21.94 -2.89
N GLY A 39 -8.52 -21.96 -3.33
CA GLY A 39 -7.51 -20.99 -2.87
C GLY A 39 -7.87 -19.55 -3.25
N SER A 40 -8.42 -19.34 -4.44
CA SER A 40 -8.77 -18.00 -4.91
C SER A 40 -10.00 -17.39 -4.24
N THR A 41 -10.98 -18.19 -3.83
CA THR A 41 -12.17 -17.69 -3.10
C THR A 41 -11.79 -17.21 -1.70
N TYR A 42 -10.98 -17.99 -0.98
CA TYR A 42 -10.46 -17.60 0.34
C TYR A 42 -9.70 -16.25 0.28
N GLU A 43 -8.78 -16.13 -0.68
CA GLU A 43 -7.96 -14.92 -0.81
C GLU A 43 -8.75 -13.71 -1.34
N THR A 44 -9.83 -13.93 -2.11
CA THR A 44 -10.73 -12.85 -2.53
C THR A 44 -11.45 -12.24 -1.32
N VAL A 45 -11.90 -13.06 -0.38
CA VAL A 45 -12.52 -12.59 0.87
C VAL A 45 -11.50 -11.81 1.70
N ARG A 46 -10.28 -12.33 1.85
CA ARG A 46 -9.21 -11.64 2.60
C ARG A 46 -8.85 -10.28 2.00
N ASN A 47 -8.54 -10.25 0.70
CA ASN A 47 -8.10 -9.05 0.00
C ASN A 47 -9.24 -8.02 -0.20
N SER A 48 -10.50 -8.40 0.04
CA SER A 48 -11.62 -7.46 -0.01
C SER A 48 -11.52 -6.34 1.04
N VAL A 49 -10.80 -6.59 2.14
CA VAL A 49 -10.61 -5.68 3.28
C VAL A 49 -9.43 -4.71 3.04
N GLU A 50 -8.41 -5.10 2.28
CA GLU A 50 -7.20 -4.29 2.04
C GLU A 50 -7.05 -3.90 0.56
N LEU A 51 -7.25 -2.61 0.24
CA LEU A 51 -7.00 -2.07 -1.10
C LEU A 51 -5.54 -1.65 -1.26
N GLU A 52 -4.67 -2.60 -1.60
CA GLU A 52 -3.24 -2.35 -1.83
C GLU A 52 -2.83 -2.50 -3.30
N GLN A 53 -1.58 -2.11 -3.59
CA GLN A 53 -0.98 -2.40 -4.88
C GLN A 53 -0.71 -3.89 -4.97
N ASP A 54 -0.99 -4.49 -6.13
CA ASP A 54 -0.83 -5.93 -6.35
C ASP A 54 0.55 -6.50 -5.95
N HIS A 55 1.62 -5.71 -6.09
CA HIS A 55 2.97 -6.14 -5.73
C HIS A 55 3.18 -6.18 -4.21
N LEU A 56 2.47 -5.32 -3.47
CA LEU A 56 2.44 -5.38 -2.01
C LEU A 56 1.66 -6.61 -1.53
N LEU A 57 0.53 -6.91 -2.18
CA LEU A 57 -0.29 -8.10 -1.90
C LEU A 57 0.50 -9.40 -2.08
N ARG A 58 1.13 -9.60 -3.25
CA ARG A 58 1.93 -10.81 -3.51
C ARG A 58 3.09 -10.95 -2.53
N ARG A 59 3.86 -9.87 -2.28
CA ARG A 59 4.98 -9.93 -1.34
C ARG A 59 4.53 -10.15 0.11
N ARG A 60 3.38 -9.63 0.55
CA ARG A 60 2.81 -9.97 1.86
C ARG A 60 2.38 -11.42 1.92
N ALA A 61 1.78 -11.95 0.86
CA ALA A 61 1.49 -13.37 0.77
C ALA A 61 2.77 -14.20 0.89
N ILE A 62 3.82 -13.88 0.12
CA ILE A 62 5.14 -14.51 0.23
C ILE A 62 5.62 -14.48 1.68
N ARG A 63 5.63 -13.29 2.31
CA ARG A 63 6.03 -13.11 3.70
C ARG A 63 5.25 -14.03 4.65
N ARG A 64 3.92 -14.11 4.54
CA ARG A 64 3.09 -15.00 5.38
C ARG A 64 3.47 -16.46 5.19
N ILE A 65 3.56 -16.90 3.93
CA ILE A 65 3.84 -18.29 3.56
C ILE A 65 5.19 -18.75 4.10
N ILE A 66 6.27 -18.01 3.79
CA ILE A 66 7.63 -18.38 4.22
C ILE A 66 7.77 -18.35 5.75
N SER A 67 6.99 -17.49 6.43
CA SER A 67 7.01 -17.42 7.90
C SER A 67 6.27 -18.58 8.54
N ARG A 68 5.13 -18.96 7.96
CA ARG A 68 4.34 -20.13 8.36
C ARG A 68 5.16 -21.40 8.22
N MET A 69 5.87 -21.55 7.10
CA MET A 69 6.80 -22.66 6.83
C MET A 69 8.08 -22.61 7.68
N LYS A 70 8.31 -21.53 8.43
CA LYS A 70 9.57 -21.28 9.17
C LYS A 70 10.80 -21.40 8.27
N ALA A 71 10.72 -20.85 7.05
CA ALA A 71 11.70 -21.06 5.98
C ALA A 71 13.14 -20.70 6.34
N LEU A 72 13.35 -19.80 7.32
CA LEU A 72 14.68 -19.42 7.79
C LEU A 72 15.34 -20.46 8.73
N LYS A 73 14.59 -21.45 9.22
CA LYS A 73 15.04 -22.37 10.28
C LYS A 73 14.98 -23.84 9.85
N ASN A 74 13.94 -24.22 9.12
CA ASN A 74 13.62 -25.62 8.84
C ASN A 74 13.38 -25.83 7.34
N GLY A 75 13.52 -27.08 6.89
CA GLY A 75 13.14 -27.55 5.56
C GLY A 75 14.23 -27.36 4.49
N LYS A 76 14.18 -28.21 3.46
CA LYS A 76 15.07 -28.06 2.30
C LYS A 76 14.63 -26.84 1.49
N PRO A 77 15.56 -25.95 1.08
CA PRO A 77 15.21 -24.71 0.39
C PRO A 77 14.40 -24.89 -0.89
N VAL A 78 14.65 -25.97 -1.64
CA VAL A 78 13.96 -26.26 -2.91
C VAL A 78 12.50 -26.64 -2.66
N ASP A 79 12.25 -27.54 -1.71
CA ASP A 79 10.91 -27.97 -1.31
C ASP A 79 10.07 -26.77 -0.84
N ILE A 80 10.64 -25.91 0.01
CA ILE A 80 9.98 -24.68 0.48
C ILE A 80 9.66 -23.73 -0.70
N ALA A 81 10.58 -23.63 -1.66
CA ALA A 81 10.38 -22.79 -2.83
C ALA A 81 9.27 -23.31 -3.74
N GLU A 82 9.17 -24.63 -3.89
CA GLU A 82 8.11 -25.29 -4.65
C GLU A 82 6.75 -25.07 -3.98
N ASP A 83 6.61 -25.37 -2.69
CA ASP A 83 5.37 -25.16 -1.94
C ASP A 83 4.92 -23.70 -1.98
N LEU A 84 5.85 -22.77 -1.81
CA LEU A 84 5.59 -21.34 -1.91
C LEU A 84 5.03 -20.96 -3.28
N ILE A 85 5.66 -21.44 -4.36
CA ILE A 85 5.24 -21.12 -5.73
C ILE A 85 3.87 -21.72 -6.03
N ARG A 86 3.62 -22.98 -5.66
CA ARG A 86 2.31 -23.65 -5.82
C ARG A 86 1.21 -22.88 -5.12
N GLU A 87 1.44 -22.48 -3.86
CA GLU A 87 0.46 -21.72 -3.10
C GLU A 87 0.17 -20.34 -3.70
N LEU A 88 1.20 -19.64 -4.20
CA LEU A 88 1.01 -18.36 -4.90
C LEU A 88 0.17 -18.51 -6.17
N ILE A 89 0.29 -19.63 -6.88
CA ILE A 89 -0.51 -19.93 -8.07
C ILE A 89 -1.96 -20.24 -7.66
N TRP A 90 -2.20 -21.12 -6.67
CA TRP A 90 -3.54 -21.44 -6.18
C TRP A 90 -4.31 -20.19 -5.74
N ALA A 91 -3.62 -19.31 -5.00
CA ALA A 91 -4.15 -18.07 -4.49
C ALA A 91 -4.30 -16.96 -5.56
N LYS A 92 -3.92 -17.21 -6.82
CA LYS A 92 -3.92 -16.25 -7.95
C LYS A 92 -3.09 -14.99 -7.70
N TYR A 93 -2.06 -15.06 -6.86
CA TYR A 93 -1.13 -13.94 -6.65
C TYR A 93 -0.21 -13.68 -7.85
N THR A 94 -0.15 -14.59 -8.82
CA THR A 94 0.71 -14.53 -10.02
C THR A 94 0.16 -13.68 -11.17
N ARG A 95 -1.05 -13.09 -11.03
CA ARG A 95 -1.69 -12.23 -12.04
C ARG A 95 -1.81 -12.84 -13.44
N LYS A 96 -1.98 -14.17 -13.52
CA LYS A 96 -2.01 -14.95 -14.78
C LYS A 96 -0.70 -14.98 -15.57
N ASP A 97 0.39 -14.43 -15.02
CA ASP A 97 1.72 -14.68 -15.58
C ASP A 97 2.11 -16.11 -15.20
N PRO A 98 2.44 -16.98 -16.17
CA PRO A 98 2.88 -18.33 -15.85
C PRO A 98 4.26 -18.27 -15.17
N ILE A 99 4.48 -19.14 -14.18
CA ILE A 99 5.74 -19.23 -13.44
C ILE A 99 6.57 -20.37 -14.02
N PRO A 100 7.75 -20.08 -14.62
CA PRO A 100 8.69 -21.10 -15.05
C PRO A 100 9.22 -21.95 -13.89
N GLU A 101 9.40 -23.25 -14.10
CA GLU A 101 9.95 -24.19 -13.10
C GLU A 101 11.34 -23.76 -12.59
N ILE A 102 12.17 -23.14 -13.44
CA ILE A 102 13.48 -22.59 -13.06
C ILE A 102 13.39 -21.55 -11.93
N TYR A 103 12.21 -20.98 -11.65
CA TYR A 103 12.05 -20.07 -10.51
C TYR A 103 12.05 -20.79 -9.17
N ILE A 104 11.69 -22.08 -9.11
CA ILE A 104 11.81 -22.90 -7.89
C ILE A 104 13.28 -22.92 -7.45
N GLU A 105 14.20 -23.26 -8.34
CA GLU A 105 15.63 -23.29 -8.04
C GLU A 105 16.16 -21.90 -7.61
N ARG A 106 15.75 -20.84 -8.30
CA ARG A 106 16.19 -19.46 -7.99
C ARG A 106 15.69 -18.99 -6.63
N VAL A 107 14.43 -19.28 -6.29
CA VAL A 107 13.84 -18.97 -4.99
C VAL A 107 14.49 -19.83 -3.91
N GLY A 108 14.73 -21.11 -4.17
CA GLY A 108 15.44 -22.01 -3.26
C GLY A 108 16.85 -21.52 -2.93
N LYS A 109 17.61 -21.03 -3.92
CA LYS A 109 18.93 -20.40 -3.69
C LYS A 109 18.84 -19.16 -2.79
N SER A 110 17.79 -18.34 -2.95
CA SER A 110 17.55 -17.20 -2.07
C SER A 110 17.25 -17.67 -0.65
N ILE A 111 16.34 -18.62 -0.44
CA ILE A 111 16.02 -19.19 0.88
C ILE A 111 17.27 -19.76 1.56
N TYR A 112 18.06 -20.58 0.82
CA TYR A 112 19.30 -21.17 1.31
C TYR A 112 20.28 -20.11 1.82
N LYS A 113 20.48 -19.01 1.06
CA LYS A 113 21.36 -17.91 1.46
C LYS A 113 21.00 -17.35 2.85
N TYR A 114 19.71 -17.20 3.15
CA TYR A 114 19.28 -16.70 4.45
C TYR A 114 19.36 -17.77 5.55
N GLN A 115 19.11 -19.04 5.24
CA GLN A 115 19.34 -20.14 6.19
C GLN A 115 20.83 -20.20 6.60
N VAL A 116 21.76 -20.06 5.64
CA VAL A 116 23.20 -19.98 5.91
C VAL A 116 23.55 -18.79 6.79
N LEU A 117 22.99 -17.60 6.54
CA LEU A 117 23.19 -16.43 7.39
C LEU A 117 22.77 -16.72 8.84
N ILE A 118 21.59 -17.31 9.04
CA ILE A 118 21.07 -17.64 10.38
C ILE A 118 21.94 -18.69 11.07
N ALA A 119 22.34 -19.75 10.35
CA ALA A 119 23.18 -20.82 10.89
C ALA A 119 24.55 -20.30 11.31
N ARG A 120 25.23 -19.52 10.44
CA ARG A 120 26.52 -18.91 10.77
C ARG A 120 26.40 -17.96 11.95
N PHE A 121 25.37 -17.11 12.00
CA PHE A 121 25.15 -16.24 13.14
C PHE A 121 24.99 -16.99 14.46
N GLN A 122 24.22 -18.08 14.47
CA GLN A 122 24.05 -18.92 15.66
C GLN A 122 25.37 -19.56 16.09
N ASN A 123 26.20 -20.00 15.14
CA ASN A 123 27.50 -20.57 15.42
C ASN A 123 28.50 -19.52 15.95
N THR A 124 28.50 -18.31 15.39
CA THR A 124 29.43 -17.22 15.78
C THR A 124 29.08 -16.60 17.13
N PHE A 125 27.79 -16.36 17.39
CA PHE A 125 27.35 -15.62 18.59
C PHE A 125 26.68 -16.51 19.65
N HIS A 126 26.57 -17.82 19.41
CA HIS A 126 25.90 -18.78 20.31
C HIS A 126 24.49 -18.38 20.74
N ARG A 127 23.80 -17.59 19.90
CA ARG A 127 22.43 -17.14 20.15
C ARG A 127 21.65 -17.01 18.86
N LYS A 128 20.32 -17.00 18.98
CA LYS A 128 19.42 -16.68 17.87
C LYS A 128 19.37 -15.16 17.67
N PRO A 129 19.15 -14.68 16.44
CA PRO A 129 18.81 -13.27 16.22
C PRO A 129 17.58 -12.89 17.03
N SER A 130 17.48 -11.62 17.43
CA SER A 130 16.30 -11.14 18.14
C SER A 130 15.01 -11.39 17.33
N PRO A 131 13.84 -11.56 17.96
CA PRO A 131 12.58 -11.74 17.22
C PRO A 131 12.31 -10.63 16.20
N THR A 132 12.71 -9.39 16.52
CA THR A 132 12.62 -8.23 15.61
C THR A 132 13.52 -8.41 14.39
N HIS A 133 14.80 -8.74 14.58
CA HIS A 133 15.73 -8.94 13.47
C HIS A 133 15.38 -10.18 12.62
N ALA A 134 14.90 -11.25 13.25
CA ALA A 134 14.39 -12.41 12.52
C ALA A 134 13.17 -12.03 11.66
N SER A 135 12.26 -11.21 12.19
CA SER A 135 11.12 -10.66 11.46
C SER A 135 11.58 -9.78 10.28
N ASP A 136 12.59 -8.94 10.49
CA ASP A 136 13.19 -8.11 9.45
C ASP A 136 13.82 -8.94 8.32
N LEU A 137 14.49 -10.05 8.64
CA LEU A 137 15.06 -10.94 7.63
C LEU A 137 13.97 -11.60 6.78
N TYR A 138 12.84 -11.99 7.36
CA TYR A 138 11.69 -12.46 6.58
C TYR A 138 11.11 -11.36 5.69
N ASP A 139 11.06 -10.10 6.13
CA ASP A 139 10.61 -8.98 5.30
C ASP A 139 11.52 -8.83 4.07
N ILE A 140 12.84 -8.84 4.28
CA ILE A 140 13.84 -8.70 3.21
C ILE A 140 13.77 -9.90 2.26
N LEU A 141 13.73 -11.13 2.78
CA LEU A 141 13.61 -12.35 1.97
C LEU A 141 12.33 -12.35 1.14
N SER A 142 11.20 -11.92 1.72
CA SER A 142 9.93 -11.87 0.99
C SER A 142 9.99 -10.98 -0.24
N PHE A 143 10.68 -9.83 -0.15
CA PHE A 143 10.86 -8.94 -1.29
C PHE A 143 11.93 -9.45 -2.26
N GLU A 144 12.98 -10.12 -1.78
CA GLU A 144 13.95 -10.76 -2.66
C GLU A 144 13.29 -11.80 -3.56
N ILE A 145 12.44 -12.66 -2.98
CA ILE A 145 11.63 -13.64 -3.72
C ILE A 145 10.67 -12.95 -4.69
N GLU A 146 9.94 -11.91 -4.23
CA GLU A 146 9.07 -11.11 -5.09
C GLU A 146 9.83 -10.56 -6.31
N ARG A 147 11.06 -10.08 -6.12
CA ARG A 147 11.91 -9.54 -7.19
C ARG A 147 12.41 -10.62 -8.16
N ILE A 148 12.60 -11.86 -7.68
CA ILE A 148 12.90 -13.04 -8.53
C ILE A 148 11.68 -13.36 -9.41
N LEU A 149 10.49 -13.44 -8.80
CA LEU A 149 9.24 -13.77 -9.48
C LEU A 149 8.74 -12.66 -10.42
N SER A 150 9.08 -11.41 -10.12
CA SER A 150 8.63 -10.24 -10.87
C SER A 150 9.65 -9.10 -10.73
N PRO A 151 10.60 -8.97 -11.67
CA PRO A 151 11.64 -7.96 -11.59
C PRO A 151 11.12 -6.52 -11.54
N TYR A 152 11.83 -5.67 -10.81
CA TYR A 152 11.44 -4.27 -10.54
C TYR A 152 12.11 -3.25 -11.47
N PHE A 153 12.51 -3.63 -12.70
CA PHE A 153 13.26 -2.76 -13.62
C PHE A 153 12.65 -1.36 -13.80
N ILE A 154 11.32 -1.30 -13.99
CA ILE A 154 10.58 -0.04 -14.17
C ILE A 154 10.57 0.76 -12.87
N HIS A 155 10.27 0.12 -11.73
CA HIS A 155 10.23 0.77 -10.42
C HIS A 155 11.60 1.34 -10.01
N ASP A 156 12.69 0.60 -10.29
CA ASP A 156 14.07 1.01 -10.04
C ASP A 156 14.41 2.24 -10.91
N SER A 157 14.05 2.21 -12.20
CA SER A 157 14.26 3.34 -13.11
C SER A 157 13.50 4.60 -12.66
N LEU A 158 12.23 4.47 -12.28
CA LEU A 158 11.41 5.59 -11.79
C LEU A 158 11.97 6.20 -10.50
N ALA A 159 12.38 5.35 -9.54
CA ALA A 159 12.99 5.81 -8.30
C ALA A 159 14.29 6.57 -8.56
N ASN A 160 15.13 6.09 -9.49
CA ASN A 160 16.37 6.76 -9.87
C ASN A 160 16.13 8.13 -10.50
N ILE A 161 15.19 8.23 -11.46
CA ILE A 161 14.80 9.51 -12.09
C ILE A 161 14.32 10.50 -11.04
N GLN A 162 13.40 10.07 -10.16
CA GLN A 162 12.86 10.97 -9.17
C GLN A 162 13.90 11.35 -8.10
N TYR A 163 14.74 10.42 -7.66
CA TYR A 163 15.79 10.71 -6.70
C TYR A 163 16.80 11.72 -7.23
N SER A 164 17.29 11.55 -8.46
CA SER A 164 18.24 12.52 -9.07
C SER A 164 17.65 13.91 -9.16
N ASN A 165 16.34 14.02 -9.41
CA ASN A 165 15.68 15.32 -9.55
C ASN A 165 15.39 16.01 -8.21
N LEU A 166 15.21 15.24 -7.13
CA LEU A 166 14.77 15.77 -5.84
C LEU A 166 15.89 15.93 -4.81
N VAL A 167 16.98 15.17 -4.92
CA VAL A 167 18.06 15.17 -3.91
C VAL A 167 18.66 16.57 -3.74
N HIS A 168 18.83 17.32 -4.83
CA HIS A 168 19.39 18.68 -4.80
C HIS A 168 18.42 19.73 -4.23
N LEU A 169 17.13 19.42 -4.11
CA LEU A 169 16.11 20.37 -3.65
C LEU A 169 16.01 20.45 -2.12
N ASN A 170 16.64 19.52 -1.39
CA ASN A 170 16.59 19.44 0.07
C ASN A 170 15.17 19.63 0.62
N LEU A 171 14.24 18.81 0.11
CA LEU A 171 12.81 18.84 0.50
C LEU A 171 12.62 18.46 1.98
N VAL A 172 13.49 17.60 2.51
CA VAL A 172 13.53 17.25 3.93
C VAL A 172 14.30 18.35 4.67
N ARG A 173 13.55 19.22 5.36
CA ARG A 173 14.12 20.31 6.16
C ARG A 173 13.83 20.08 7.63
N ASP A 174 14.86 19.65 8.34
CA ASP A 174 14.84 19.47 9.79
C ASP A 174 16.20 19.88 10.35
N SER A 175 16.23 20.92 11.18
CA SER A 175 17.47 21.46 11.76
C SER A 175 18.17 20.47 12.69
N LYS A 176 17.48 19.40 13.09
CA LYS A 176 18.02 18.33 13.93
C LYS A 176 18.61 17.17 13.13
N LEU A 177 18.44 17.14 11.80
CA LEU A 177 18.96 16.09 10.94
C LEU A 177 20.24 16.57 10.26
N ALA A 178 21.31 15.79 10.38
CA ALA A 178 22.52 15.99 9.58
C ALA A 178 22.23 15.80 8.09
N GLU A 179 23.00 16.44 7.22
CA GLU A 179 22.81 16.44 5.77
C GLU A 179 22.78 15.02 5.17
N LYS A 180 23.64 14.11 5.64
CA LYS A 180 23.63 12.69 5.25
C LYS A 180 22.26 12.03 5.47
N TYR A 181 21.57 12.37 6.55
CA TYR A 181 20.25 11.83 6.85
C TYR A 181 19.15 12.45 5.99
N THR A 182 19.32 13.68 5.50
CA THR A 182 18.43 14.32 4.53
C THR A 182 18.37 13.53 3.23
N SER A 183 19.51 13.07 2.71
CA SER A 183 19.58 12.25 1.49
C SER A 183 18.93 10.88 1.69
N ILE A 184 19.16 10.23 2.82
CA ILE A 184 18.49 8.96 3.19
C ILE A 184 16.98 9.15 3.26
N GLN A 185 16.51 10.22 3.92
CA GLN A 185 15.07 10.50 3.99
C GLN A 185 14.49 10.86 2.62
N THR A 186 15.24 11.53 1.75
CA THR A 186 14.83 11.77 0.36
C THR A 186 14.67 10.45 -0.38
N TYR A 187 15.64 9.54 -0.27
CA TYR A 187 15.59 8.20 -0.86
C TYR A 187 14.35 7.42 -0.39
N ILE A 188 14.12 7.34 0.92
CA ILE A 188 12.94 6.67 1.50
C ILE A 188 11.64 7.27 0.97
N ASN A 189 11.51 8.60 0.96
CA ASN A 189 10.27 9.27 0.55
C ASN A 189 10.03 9.20 -0.97
N VAL A 190 11.09 9.15 -1.79
CA VAL A 190 10.97 8.84 -3.23
C VAL A 190 10.34 7.47 -3.41
N HIS A 191 10.89 6.41 -2.80
CA HIS A 191 10.34 5.06 -2.89
C HIS A 191 8.90 4.95 -2.37
N LYS A 192 8.57 5.61 -1.25
CA LYS A 192 7.21 5.66 -0.70
C LYS A 192 6.21 6.36 -1.62
N THR A 193 6.64 7.37 -2.38
CA THR A 193 5.72 8.19 -3.19
C THR A 193 5.59 7.71 -4.62
N ILE A 194 6.70 7.36 -5.29
CA ILE A 194 6.68 6.95 -6.70
C ILE A 194 6.12 5.55 -6.89
N ASN A 195 6.64 4.58 -6.12
CA ASN A 195 6.32 3.17 -6.28
C ASN A 195 5.33 2.67 -5.21
N LYS A 196 5.02 3.51 -4.21
CA LYS A 196 4.21 3.12 -3.03
C LYS A 196 4.80 1.94 -2.26
N PHE A 197 6.13 1.87 -2.22
CA PHE A 197 6.82 0.86 -1.42
C PHE A 197 6.52 1.07 0.05
N ASP A 198 6.29 -0.03 0.76
CA ASP A 198 6.21 -0.02 2.20
C ASP A 198 7.59 -0.19 2.84
N SER A 199 7.62 -0.23 4.18
CA SER A 199 8.83 -0.35 4.96
C SER A 199 9.65 -1.61 4.64
N ALA A 200 9.01 -2.75 4.36
CA ALA A 200 9.71 -4.01 4.08
C ALA A 200 10.47 -3.97 2.75
N ILE A 201 9.88 -3.38 1.71
CA ILE A 201 10.59 -3.18 0.42
C ILE A 201 11.76 -2.22 0.61
N ILE A 202 11.52 -1.07 1.24
CA ILE A 202 12.56 -0.06 1.44
C ILE A 202 13.71 -0.62 2.29
N LYS A 203 13.40 -1.44 3.30
CA LYS A 203 14.37 -2.16 4.12
C LYS A 203 15.28 -3.04 3.26
N TYR A 204 14.74 -3.79 2.30
CA TYR A 204 15.58 -4.56 1.36
C TYR A 204 16.54 -3.67 0.55
N TYR A 205 16.06 -2.53 0.03
CA TYR A 205 16.93 -1.61 -0.73
C TYR A 205 18.02 -1.02 0.16
N MET A 206 17.69 -0.58 1.38
CA MET A 206 18.66 -0.05 2.32
C MET A 206 19.66 -1.12 2.77
N PHE A 207 19.20 -2.35 3.00
CA PHE A 207 20.05 -3.49 3.34
C PHE A 207 20.99 -3.85 2.19
N SER A 208 20.48 -3.89 0.96
CA SER A 208 21.29 -4.14 -0.24
C SER A 208 22.30 -3.02 -0.51
N ASN A 209 21.98 -1.77 -0.15
CA ASN A 209 22.94 -0.67 -0.23
C ASN A 209 24.03 -0.77 0.86
N ALA A 210 23.68 -1.26 2.05
CA ALA A 210 24.66 -1.52 3.12
C ALA A 210 25.56 -2.72 2.80
N PHE A 211 25.04 -3.71 2.07
CA PHE A 211 25.76 -4.90 1.61
C PHE A 211 25.60 -5.10 0.09
N PRO A 212 26.34 -4.35 -0.76
CA PRO A 212 26.18 -4.39 -2.22
C PRO A 212 26.35 -5.77 -2.85
N PHE A 213 27.10 -6.65 -2.19
CA PHE A 213 27.34 -8.04 -2.60
C PHE A 213 26.25 -9.03 -2.17
N TRP A 214 25.20 -8.58 -1.45
CA TRP A 214 24.17 -9.46 -0.87
C TRP A 214 23.43 -10.34 -1.89
N ALA A 215 23.41 -9.94 -3.16
CA ALA A 215 22.82 -10.77 -4.22
C ALA A 215 23.50 -12.15 -4.30
N LYS A 216 24.83 -12.21 -4.14
CA LYS A 216 25.66 -13.42 -4.18
C LYS A 216 26.92 -13.24 -3.31
N PRO A 217 26.79 -13.29 -1.97
CA PRO A 217 27.94 -13.13 -1.09
C PRO A 217 28.88 -14.34 -1.19
N ASN A 218 30.19 -14.09 -1.22
CA ASN A 218 31.19 -15.13 -0.97
C ASN A 218 31.31 -15.43 0.54
N GLY A 219 32.18 -16.38 0.93
CA GLY A 219 32.35 -16.78 2.33
C GLY A 219 32.68 -15.63 3.28
N GLN A 220 33.71 -14.84 2.98
CA GLN A 220 34.14 -13.70 3.81
C GLN A 220 33.09 -12.59 3.86
N GLN A 221 32.44 -12.32 2.73
CA GLN A 221 31.34 -11.37 2.63
C GLN A 221 30.14 -11.80 3.47
N MET A 222 29.84 -13.11 3.52
CA MET A 222 28.79 -13.63 4.40
C MET A 222 29.15 -13.40 5.86
N ASP A 223 30.40 -13.64 6.26
CA ASP A 223 30.85 -13.42 7.64
C ASP A 223 30.74 -11.93 8.04
N THR A 224 31.07 -11.02 7.11
CA THR A 224 30.86 -9.58 7.30
C THR A 224 29.38 -9.24 7.54
N VAL A 225 28.46 -9.90 6.85
CA VAL A 225 27.02 -9.69 7.06
C VAL A 225 26.61 -10.26 8.42
N VAL A 226 27.06 -11.46 8.77
CA VAL A 226 26.81 -12.12 10.07
C VAL A 226 27.15 -11.19 11.22
N GLU A 227 28.31 -10.54 11.17
CA GLU A 227 28.78 -9.64 12.23
C GLU A 227 27.96 -8.35 12.35
N ARG A 228 27.44 -7.83 11.24
CA ARG A 228 26.95 -6.44 11.18
C ARG A 228 25.45 -6.31 10.96
N PHE A 229 24.75 -7.36 10.53
CA PHE A 229 23.37 -7.20 10.06
C PHE A 229 22.42 -6.70 11.15
N GLU A 230 22.54 -7.13 12.41
CA GLU A 230 21.65 -6.67 13.49
C GLU A 230 21.78 -5.15 13.73
N GLY A 231 23.02 -4.61 13.70
CA GLY A 231 23.27 -3.17 13.80
C GLY A 231 22.73 -2.40 12.60
N VAL A 232 22.96 -2.91 11.38
CA VAL A 232 22.44 -2.31 10.14
C VAL A 232 20.91 -2.28 10.14
N LEU A 233 20.26 -3.37 10.53
CA LEU A 233 18.79 -3.45 10.60
C LEU A 233 18.23 -2.47 11.64
N SER A 234 18.88 -2.37 12.80
CA SER A 234 18.51 -1.40 13.84
C SER A 234 18.55 0.04 13.31
N ASP A 235 19.60 0.41 12.57
CA ASP A 235 19.72 1.75 11.99
C ASP A 235 18.73 2.00 10.84
N ILE A 236 18.48 1.00 10.01
CA ILE A 236 17.43 1.06 8.97
C ILE A 236 16.06 1.31 9.63
N ASN A 237 15.73 0.57 10.68
CA ASN A 237 14.45 0.70 11.37
C ASN A 237 14.27 2.11 11.97
N LYS A 238 15.31 2.68 12.61
CA LYS A 238 15.29 4.07 13.08
C LYS A 238 14.98 5.06 11.95
N HIS A 239 15.55 4.86 10.76
CA HIS A 239 15.27 5.72 9.60
C HIS A 239 13.86 5.55 9.04
N LEU A 240 13.31 4.33 9.07
CA LEU A 240 11.96 4.04 8.60
C LEU A 240 10.87 4.57 9.55
N GLU A 241 11.17 4.65 10.85
CA GLU A 241 10.30 5.20 11.90
C GLU A 241 10.19 6.73 11.84
N TYR A 242 11.17 7.42 11.23
CA TYR A 242 11.16 8.86 11.11
C TYR A 242 9.89 9.35 10.36
N LYS A 243 9.13 10.23 11.02
CA LYS A 243 7.90 10.81 10.47
C LYS A 243 8.20 12.18 9.85
N ILE A 244 8.33 12.20 8.52
CA ILE A 244 8.42 13.43 7.75
C ILE A 244 7.16 14.29 7.93
N LYS A 245 7.32 15.62 7.89
CA LYS A 245 6.19 16.55 8.00
C LYS A 245 5.27 16.41 6.79
N ASN A 246 3.95 16.36 7.01
CA ASN A 246 2.94 16.22 5.95
C ASN A 246 3.12 17.19 4.77
N LYS A 247 3.53 18.44 5.03
CA LYS A 247 3.78 19.44 3.97
C LYS A 247 4.92 19.01 3.03
N GLN A 248 6.00 18.47 3.60
CA GLN A 248 7.16 17.99 2.83
C GLN A 248 6.79 16.72 2.06
N TYR A 249 6.10 15.77 2.71
CA TYR A 249 5.64 14.55 2.05
C TYR A 249 4.73 14.81 0.85
N LYS A 250 3.80 15.78 0.97
CA LYS A 250 2.94 16.20 -0.15
C LYS A 250 3.74 16.73 -1.35
N GLU A 251 4.90 17.33 -1.12
CA GLU A 251 5.76 17.80 -2.21
C GLU A 251 6.37 16.61 -2.98
N PHE A 252 6.86 15.58 -2.28
CA PHE A 252 7.29 14.33 -2.92
C PHE A 252 6.16 13.69 -3.76
N ILE A 253 4.92 13.67 -3.26
CA ILE A 253 3.76 13.18 -4.00
C ILE A 253 3.57 13.97 -5.30
N ARG A 254 3.53 15.30 -5.22
CA ARG A 254 3.31 16.18 -6.37
C ARG A 254 4.35 15.95 -7.47
N GLN A 255 5.61 15.79 -7.10
CA GLN A 255 6.70 15.52 -8.05
C GLN A 255 6.62 14.11 -8.66
N SER A 256 6.00 13.14 -7.96
CA SER A 256 5.81 11.78 -8.48
C SER A 256 4.71 11.67 -9.56
N ILE A 257 3.72 12.58 -9.55
CA ILE A 257 2.53 12.47 -10.42
C ILE A 257 2.90 12.56 -11.91
N PRO A 258 3.63 13.58 -12.39
CA PRO A 258 4.00 13.70 -13.80
C PRO A 258 4.83 12.51 -14.29
N LEU A 259 5.73 12.01 -13.44
CA LEU A 259 6.57 10.87 -13.78
C LEU A 259 5.75 9.57 -13.92
N LYS A 260 4.72 9.36 -13.08
CA LYS A 260 3.76 8.25 -13.23
C LYS A 260 2.98 8.34 -14.53
N ILE A 261 2.49 9.55 -14.88
CA ILE A 261 1.77 9.76 -16.14
C ILE A 261 2.67 9.49 -17.33
N LEU A 262 3.91 9.99 -17.30
CA LEU A 262 4.90 9.72 -18.34
C LEU A 262 5.19 8.22 -18.48
N ASN A 263 5.40 7.53 -17.36
CA ASN A 263 5.59 6.08 -17.33
C ASN A 263 4.42 5.33 -17.97
N ASN A 264 3.17 5.70 -17.63
CA ASN A 264 1.99 5.04 -18.17
C ASN A 264 1.76 5.38 -19.65
N THR A 265 2.21 6.56 -20.09
CA THR A 265 2.24 6.95 -21.51
C THR A 265 3.22 6.07 -22.29
N ILE A 266 4.42 5.85 -21.76
CA ILE A 266 5.45 4.95 -22.35
C ILE A 266 4.95 3.51 -22.37
N ALA A 267 4.43 3.01 -21.25
CA ALA A 267 3.95 1.63 -21.14
C ALA A 267 2.84 1.31 -22.14
N GLY A 268 1.94 2.26 -22.41
CA GLY A 268 0.86 2.11 -23.37
C GLY A 268 1.27 2.20 -24.84
N ASN A 269 2.48 2.69 -25.14
CA ASN A 269 2.94 2.98 -26.50
C ASN A 269 4.40 2.54 -26.72
N LEU A 270 4.81 1.43 -26.13
CA LEU A 270 6.23 1.05 -25.97
C LEU A 270 7.03 1.01 -27.29
N ASP A 271 6.43 0.53 -28.38
CA ASP A 271 7.12 0.40 -29.68
C ASP A 271 7.35 1.75 -30.37
N ASN A 272 6.47 2.73 -30.12
CA ASN A 272 6.54 4.08 -30.69
C ASN A 272 6.95 5.14 -29.66
N ALA A 273 7.42 4.72 -28.49
CA ALA A 273 7.65 5.61 -27.34
C ALA A 273 8.63 6.74 -27.69
N GLU A 274 9.74 6.42 -28.37
CA GLU A 274 10.72 7.42 -28.79
C GLU A 274 10.14 8.44 -29.77
N ALA A 275 9.42 7.97 -30.80
CA ALA A 275 8.81 8.85 -31.79
C ALA A 275 7.73 9.77 -31.19
N ILE A 276 7.02 9.29 -30.16
CA ILE A 276 6.02 10.08 -29.43
C ILE A 276 6.71 11.15 -28.57
N LEU A 277 7.78 10.80 -27.86
CA LEU A 277 8.43 11.70 -26.90
C LEU A 277 9.29 12.78 -27.55
N ASP A 278 9.83 12.53 -28.75
CA ASP A 278 10.69 13.47 -29.46
C ASP A 278 9.91 14.66 -30.07
N SER A 279 8.64 14.43 -30.46
CA SER A 279 7.75 15.51 -30.93
C SER A 279 6.91 16.08 -29.78
N LYS A 280 7.06 17.38 -29.47
CA LYS A 280 6.26 18.05 -28.43
C LYS A 280 4.75 17.89 -28.65
N GLN A 281 4.28 18.09 -29.88
CA GLN A 281 2.86 17.97 -30.20
C GLN A 281 2.32 16.56 -29.96
N LYS A 282 3.07 15.52 -30.39
CA LYS A 282 2.68 14.12 -30.13
C LYS A 282 2.73 13.83 -28.63
N ARG A 283 3.82 14.20 -27.96
CA ARG A 283 4.00 14.00 -26.52
C ARG A 283 2.84 14.58 -25.71
N ASP A 284 2.50 15.84 -25.95
CA ASP A 284 1.44 16.52 -25.20
C ASP A 284 0.08 15.85 -25.43
N LYS A 285 -0.24 15.48 -26.68
CA LYS A 285 -1.45 14.72 -27.01
C LYS A 285 -1.55 13.41 -26.22
N TYR A 286 -0.53 12.55 -26.29
CA TYR A 286 -0.54 11.24 -25.64
C TYR A 286 -0.52 11.33 -24.10
N ILE A 287 0.12 12.35 -23.54
CA ILE A 287 0.07 12.63 -22.09
C ILE A 287 -1.36 13.01 -21.68
N LEU A 288 -2.03 13.89 -22.41
CA LEU A 288 -3.40 14.32 -22.10
C LEU A 288 -4.42 13.17 -22.23
N GLU A 289 -4.26 12.30 -23.22
CA GLU A 289 -5.04 11.07 -23.34
C GLU A 289 -4.82 10.15 -22.14
N THR A 290 -3.56 9.97 -21.72
CA THR A 290 -3.21 9.19 -20.53
C THR A 290 -3.80 9.80 -19.26
N CYS A 291 -3.69 11.12 -19.06
CA CYS A 291 -4.33 11.83 -17.95
C CYS A 291 -5.83 11.56 -17.89
N SER A 292 -6.52 11.62 -19.03
CA SER A 292 -7.97 11.40 -19.11
C SER A 292 -8.35 9.98 -18.68
N ARG A 293 -7.60 8.98 -19.14
CA ARG A 293 -7.76 7.57 -18.75
C ARG A 293 -7.51 7.38 -17.25
N GLU A 294 -6.44 7.94 -16.71
CA GLU A 294 -6.05 7.85 -15.30
C GLU A 294 -7.09 8.52 -14.38
N TYR A 295 -7.59 9.70 -14.75
CA TYR A 295 -8.67 10.35 -14.00
C TYR A 295 -9.95 9.51 -13.98
N SER A 296 -10.29 8.85 -15.09
CA SER A 296 -11.45 7.95 -15.15
C SER A 296 -11.24 6.71 -14.26
N ALA A 297 -10.06 6.10 -14.32
CA ALA A 297 -9.69 4.96 -13.49
C ALA A 297 -9.74 5.30 -11.99
N ILE A 298 -9.21 6.46 -11.58
CA ILE A 298 -9.27 6.93 -10.19
C ILE A 298 -10.72 7.17 -9.76
N ARG A 299 -11.55 7.81 -10.59
CA ARG A 299 -12.99 7.99 -10.26
C ARG A 299 -13.68 6.65 -10.05
N LYS A 300 -13.43 5.66 -10.92
CA LYS A 300 -13.96 4.30 -10.78
C LYS A 300 -13.46 3.64 -9.48
N LYS A 301 -12.16 3.72 -9.19
CA LYS A 301 -11.56 3.16 -7.98
C LYS A 301 -12.14 3.78 -6.71
N ILE A 302 -12.26 5.10 -6.66
CA ILE A 302 -12.90 5.84 -5.58
C ILE A 302 -14.32 5.33 -5.36
N ARG A 303 -15.15 5.27 -6.42
CA ARG A 303 -16.53 4.76 -6.34
C ARG A 303 -16.59 3.34 -5.77
N VAL A 304 -15.80 2.41 -6.31
CA VAL A 304 -15.77 1.02 -5.83
C VAL A 304 -15.31 0.94 -4.37
N THR A 305 -14.30 1.72 -3.99
CA THR A 305 -13.77 1.76 -2.62
C THR A 305 -14.81 2.27 -1.64
N MET A 306 -15.57 3.32 -2.02
CA MET A 306 -16.65 3.86 -1.20
C MET A 306 -17.77 2.85 -1.04
N VAL A 307 -18.22 2.21 -2.13
CA VAL A 307 -19.28 1.17 -2.06
C VAL A 307 -18.84 0.02 -1.15
N LYS A 308 -17.60 -0.48 -1.29
CA LYS A 308 -17.07 -1.52 -0.39
C LYS A 308 -17.05 -1.08 1.07
N THR A 309 -16.60 0.15 1.34
CA THR A 309 -16.57 0.72 2.69
C THR A 309 -17.99 0.85 3.27
N ILE A 310 -18.96 1.28 2.46
CA ILE A 310 -20.38 1.37 2.85
C ILE A 310 -20.91 -0.02 3.21
N VAL A 311 -20.72 -1.02 2.35
CA VAL A 311 -21.19 -2.39 2.60
C VAL A 311 -20.55 -2.95 3.87
N TYR A 312 -19.24 -2.78 4.05
CA TYR A 312 -18.54 -3.25 5.25
C TYR A 312 -19.04 -2.58 6.53
N LEU A 313 -19.20 -1.25 6.52
CA LEU A 313 -19.71 -0.51 7.68
C LEU A 313 -21.18 -0.81 7.95
N PHE A 314 -21.97 -1.05 6.90
CA PHE A 314 -23.35 -1.48 7.04
C PHE A 314 -23.45 -2.85 7.70
N ILE A 315 -22.71 -3.85 7.21
CA ILE A 315 -22.71 -5.20 7.81
C ILE A 315 -22.26 -5.15 9.27
N THR A 316 -21.17 -4.44 9.58
CA THR A 316 -20.69 -4.35 10.97
C THR A 316 -21.66 -3.60 11.87
N LYS A 317 -22.35 -2.55 11.36
CA LYS A 317 -23.40 -1.85 12.10
C LYS A 317 -24.63 -2.72 12.35
N MET A 318 -25.10 -3.44 11.33
CA MET A 318 -26.23 -4.37 11.49
C MET A 318 -25.90 -5.46 12.50
N GLY A 319 -24.69 -6.02 12.45
CA GLY A 319 -24.22 -6.99 13.45
C GLY A 319 -24.25 -6.42 14.87
N LEU A 320 -23.73 -5.21 15.09
CA LEU A 320 -23.78 -4.55 16.40
C LEU A 320 -25.20 -4.19 16.84
N ALA A 321 -26.06 -3.77 15.92
CA ALA A 321 -27.45 -3.47 16.20
C ALA A 321 -28.20 -4.73 16.67
N PHE A 322 -28.05 -5.85 15.98
CA PHE A 322 -28.66 -7.12 16.38
C PHE A 322 -28.10 -7.68 17.70
N LEU A 323 -26.80 -7.51 17.96
CA LEU A 323 -26.15 -8.09 19.14
C LEU A 323 -26.31 -7.23 20.41
N ILE A 324 -26.49 -5.92 20.28
CA ILE A 324 -26.45 -4.98 21.41
C ILE A 324 -27.69 -4.09 21.42
N GLU A 325 -27.97 -3.38 20.33
CA GLU A 325 -29.04 -2.37 20.27
C GLU A 325 -30.43 -2.99 20.45
N VAL A 326 -30.74 -4.05 19.69
CA VAL A 326 -32.04 -4.75 19.75
C VAL A 326 -32.28 -5.41 21.11
N PRO A 327 -31.36 -6.20 21.69
CA PRO A 327 -31.55 -6.74 23.04
C PRO A 327 -31.71 -5.66 24.11
N TYR A 328 -30.97 -4.56 23.99
CA TYR A 328 -31.08 -3.44 24.91
C TYR A 328 -32.44 -2.74 24.82
N GLU A 329 -32.93 -2.45 23.62
CA GLU A 329 -34.23 -1.82 23.43
C GLU A 329 -35.36 -2.72 23.93
N LEU A 330 -35.30 -4.02 23.65
CA LEU A 330 -36.27 -5.00 24.16
C LEU A 330 -36.26 -5.05 25.70
N TRP A 331 -35.07 -5.00 26.32
CA TRP A 331 -34.94 -5.02 27.78
C TRP A 331 -35.35 -3.70 28.45
N ALA A 332 -34.95 -2.56 27.89
CA ALA A 332 -35.14 -1.24 28.51
C ALA A 332 -36.52 -0.62 28.22
N HIS A 333 -37.12 -0.93 27.07
CA HIS A 333 -38.36 -0.29 26.60
C HIS A 333 -39.52 -1.27 26.37
N GLY A 334 -39.30 -2.59 26.47
CA GLY A 334 -40.37 -3.59 26.35
C GLY A 334 -40.87 -3.86 24.93
N GLY A 335 -40.30 -3.19 23.92
CA GLY A 335 -40.64 -3.33 22.50
C GLY A 335 -39.81 -2.37 21.61
N ILE A 336 -39.90 -2.52 20.30
CA ILE A 336 -39.34 -1.56 19.33
C ILE A 336 -40.39 -0.47 19.11
N ASP A 337 -40.43 0.54 19.98
CA ASP A 337 -41.45 1.59 19.94
C ASP A 337 -41.29 2.58 18.77
N ASN A 338 -40.12 2.62 18.12
CA ASN A 338 -39.85 3.56 17.04
C ASN A 338 -38.89 2.99 15.98
N TYR A 339 -39.37 2.87 14.74
CA TYR A 339 -38.58 2.43 13.59
C TYR A 339 -37.72 3.54 12.97
N VAL A 340 -37.95 4.82 13.33
CA VAL A 340 -37.22 5.97 12.76
C VAL A 340 -35.72 5.91 13.10
N PRO A 341 -35.29 5.65 14.36
CA PRO A 341 -33.88 5.46 14.67
C PRO A 341 -33.21 4.36 13.87
N LEU A 342 -33.88 3.22 13.72
CA LEU A 342 -33.38 2.08 12.96
C LEU A 342 -33.23 2.42 11.47
N LEU A 343 -34.23 3.10 10.88
CA LEU A 343 -34.19 3.54 9.49
C LEU A 343 -33.07 4.56 9.23
N ILE A 344 -32.92 5.58 10.10
CA ILE A 344 -31.84 6.57 10.00
C ILE A 344 -30.49 5.88 10.17
N ASN A 345 -30.39 4.94 11.12
CA ASN A 345 -29.17 4.18 11.36
C ASN A 345 -28.73 3.38 10.12
N VAL A 346 -29.68 2.85 9.36
CA VAL A 346 -29.46 2.09 8.12
C VAL A 346 -29.13 2.99 6.93
N LEU A 347 -29.90 4.06 6.72
CA LEU A 347 -29.83 4.88 5.50
C LEU A 347 -28.78 5.99 5.56
N PHE A 348 -28.48 6.51 6.76
CA PHE A 348 -27.57 7.64 6.91
C PHE A 348 -26.15 7.34 6.41
N PRO A 349 -25.52 6.18 6.71
CA PRO A 349 -24.17 5.88 6.22
C PRO A 349 -24.04 5.82 4.69
N PRO A 350 -24.90 5.09 3.94
CA PRO A 350 -24.87 5.11 2.48
C PRO A 350 -25.10 6.50 1.90
N VAL A 351 -26.06 7.27 2.45
CA VAL A 351 -26.39 8.61 1.94
C VAL A 351 -25.24 9.59 2.16
N LEU A 352 -24.68 9.64 3.38
CA LEU A 352 -23.54 10.50 3.69
C LEU A 352 -22.35 10.21 2.77
N MET A 353 -22.06 8.91 2.55
CA MET A 353 -20.99 8.51 1.64
C MET A 353 -21.29 8.85 0.19
N ALA A 354 -22.53 8.74 -0.28
CA ALA A 354 -22.92 9.13 -1.65
C ALA A 354 -22.80 10.65 -1.87
N ILE A 355 -23.14 11.46 -0.87
CA ILE A 355 -22.94 12.92 -0.90
C ILE A 355 -21.44 13.26 -0.99
N ILE A 356 -20.64 12.65 -0.11
CA ILE A 356 -19.19 12.90 -0.11
C ILE A 356 -18.56 12.41 -1.44
N ALA A 357 -18.99 11.25 -1.93
CA ALA A 357 -18.56 10.66 -3.20
C ALA A 357 -18.79 11.59 -4.40
N SER A 358 -19.98 12.17 -4.49
CA SER A 358 -20.40 13.03 -5.60
C SER A 358 -19.77 14.43 -5.54
N SER A 359 -19.36 14.88 -4.36
CA SER A 359 -18.66 16.15 -4.16
C SER A 359 -17.22 16.15 -4.72
N PHE A 360 -16.64 14.98 -4.99
CA PHE A 360 -15.27 14.90 -5.49
C PHE A 360 -15.13 15.24 -6.98
N ARG A 361 -14.35 16.29 -7.26
CA ARG A 361 -13.95 16.70 -8.62
C ARG A 361 -12.43 16.73 -8.73
N ILE A 362 -11.88 16.31 -9.86
CA ILE A 362 -10.45 16.47 -10.20
C ILE A 362 -10.34 17.73 -11.08
N PRO A 363 -9.49 18.73 -10.76
CA PRO A 363 -9.36 19.94 -11.55
C PRO A 363 -8.55 19.70 -12.83
N ALA A 364 -9.14 18.98 -13.79
CA ALA A 364 -8.45 18.40 -14.94
C ALA A 364 -7.63 19.43 -15.73
N LYS A 365 -8.18 20.60 -16.08
CA LYS A 365 -7.49 21.61 -16.90
C LYS A 365 -6.18 22.11 -16.27
N ARG A 366 -6.27 22.70 -15.07
CA ARG A 366 -5.09 23.21 -14.34
C ARG A 366 -4.09 22.11 -14.02
N ASN A 367 -4.58 20.90 -13.75
CA ASN A 367 -3.72 19.77 -13.45
C ASN A 367 -2.97 19.27 -14.69
N ASN A 368 -3.65 19.22 -15.85
CA ASN A 368 -3.04 18.88 -17.13
C ASN A 368 -1.93 19.87 -17.50
N GLU A 369 -2.17 21.17 -17.36
CA GLU A 369 -1.15 22.21 -17.58
C GLU A 369 0.07 22.00 -16.68
N ALA A 370 -0.14 21.74 -15.39
CA ALA A 370 0.95 21.48 -14.44
C ALA A 370 1.73 20.19 -14.76
N ILE A 371 1.05 19.13 -15.21
CA ILE A 371 1.69 17.88 -15.65
C ILE A 371 2.56 18.14 -16.87
N LEU A 372 2.04 18.81 -17.91
CA LEU A 372 2.78 19.12 -19.13
C LEU A 372 4.02 19.97 -18.82
N GLN A 373 3.91 20.98 -17.96
CA GLN A 373 5.06 21.79 -17.55
C GLN A 373 6.16 20.98 -16.86
N VAL A 374 5.80 20.01 -16.02
CA VAL A 374 6.79 19.15 -15.35
C VAL A 374 7.40 18.17 -16.36
N VAL A 375 6.61 17.57 -17.24
CA VAL A 375 7.14 16.65 -18.25
C VAL A 375 8.07 17.39 -19.22
N ASP A 376 7.72 18.59 -19.66
CA ASP A 376 8.60 19.44 -20.48
C ASP A 376 9.95 19.68 -19.78
N ARG A 377 9.96 19.91 -18.46
CA ARG A 377 11.20 20.02 -17.67
C ARG A 377 11.98 18.71 -17.57
N LEU A 378 11.30 17.57 -17.45
CA LEU A 378 11.96 16.25 -17.45
C LEU A 378 12.62 15.94 -18.79
N MET A 379 12.11 16.52 -19.89
CA MET A 379 12.67 16.36 -21.24
C MET A 379 13.82 17.33 -21.54
N ASP A 380 13.98 18.41 -20.76
CA ASP A 380 15.01 19.44 -20.93
C ASP A 380 15.86 19.59 -19.64
N PRO A 381 17.00 18.88 -19.54
CA PRO A 381 17.85 18.92 -18.35
C PRO A 381 18.49 20.30 -18.08
N ALA A 382 18.56 21.20 -19.08
CA ALA A 382 19.08 22.56 -18.88
C ALA A 382 18.11 23.46 -18.07
N ARG A 383 16.82 23.10 -18.02
CA ARG A 383 15.78 23.81 -17.25
C ARG A 383 15.61 23.31 -15.81
N LEU A 384 16.46 22.39 -15.35
CA LEU A 384 16.41 21.85 -13.97
C LEU A 384 16.85 22.86 -12.90
N GLN A 385 17.33 24.06 -13.27
CA GLN A 385 17.56 25.16 -12.35
C GLN A 385 16.24 25.82 -11.90
N TYR A 386 15.41 25.09 -11.16
CA TYR A 386 14.31 25.72 -10.45
C TYR A 386 14.86 26.39 -9.18
N LYS A 387 14.95 27.72 -9.22
CA LYS A 387 15.10 28.60 -8.05
C LYS A 387 13.88 28.36 -7.16
N ASN A 388 14.09 27.77 -5.99
CA ASN A 388 13.03 27.63 -5.00
C ASN A 388 12.59 29.03 -4.54
N ASP A 389 11.34 29.41 -4.81
CA ASP A 389 10.59 30.25 -3.88
C ASP A 389 10.52 29.47 -2.58
N GLY A 390 11.38 29.85 -1.64
CA GLY A 390 11.47 29.19 -0.34
C GLY A 390 10.07 29.08 0.27
N MET A 391 9.67 27.87 0.67
CA MET A 391 8.52 27.76 1.56
C MET A 391 8.79 28.65 2.77
N ALA A 392 8.02 29.75 2.86
CA ALA A 392 8.12 30.70 3.96
C ALA A 392 8.11 29.92 5.28
N ARG A 393 9.09 30.22 6.15
CA ARG A 393 9.11 29.72 7.52
C ARG A 393 7.82 30.18 8.18
N THR A 394 6.85 29.28 8.33
CA THR A 394 5.67 29.56 9.15
C THR A 394 6.17 29.67 10.59
N ARG A 395 6.30 30.90 11.09
CA ARG A 395 6.69 31.19 12.47
C ARG A 395 5.66 30.50 13.37
N LYS A 396 6.11 29.51 14.15
CA LYS A 396 5.24 28.82 15.10
C LYS A 396 4.89 29.83 16.20
N ARG A 397 3.60 30.13 16.35
CA ARG A 397 3.08 30.93 17.46
C ARG A 397 2.44 29.96 18.46
N PRO A 398 3.18 29.50 19.49
CA PRO A 398 2.72 28.42 20.38
C PRO A 398 1.43 28.79 21.13
N PHE A 399 1.29 30.05 21.54
CA PHE A 399 0.08 30.56 22.18
C PHE A 399 -1.17 30.47 21.26
N LEU A 400 -1.05 30.92 20.01
CA LEU A 400 -2.14 30.80 19.03
C LEU A 400 -2.51 29.33 18.77
N PHE A 401 -1.52 28.44 18.70
CA PHE A 401 -1.78 27.01 18.54
C PHE A 401 -2.53 26.41 19.74
N PHE A 402 -2.18 26.82 20.96
CA PHE A 402 -2.92 26.45 22.17
C PHE A 402 -4.37 26.97 22.13
N MET A 403 -4.57 28.24 21.81
CA MET A 403 -5.91 28.84 21.66
C MET A 403 -6.75 28.10 20.62
N PHE A 404 -6.20 27.77 19.45
CA PHE A 404 -6.90 26.98 18.44
C PHE A 404 -7.26 25.57 18.92
N LYS A 405 -6.41 24.95 19.75
CA LYS A 405 -6.69 23.63 20.33
C LYS A 405 -7.84 23.69 21.33
N VAL A 406 -7.85 24.69 22.21
CA VAL A 406 -8.96 24.93 23.16
C VAL A 406 -10.25 25.19 22.39
N PHE A 407 -10.23 26.11 21.42
CA PHE A 407 -11.37 26.40 20.56
C PHE A 407 -11.90 25.15 19.84
N SER A 408 -11.00 24.32 19.29
CA SER A 408 -11.39 23.08 18.61
C SER A 408 -12.06 22.07 19.57
N ASN A 409 -11.60 21.99 20.83
CA ASN A 409 -12.21 21.14 21.85
C ASN A 409 -13.60 21.66 22.28
N VAL A 410 -13.76 22.97 22.44
CA VAL A 410 -15.07 23.57 22.74
C VAL A 410 -16.05 23.29 21.59
N LEU A 411 -15.60 23.53 20.35
CA LEU A 411 -16.41 23.24 19.16
C LEU A 411 -16.78 21.76 19.06
N PHE A 412 -15.88 20.86 19.44
CA PHE A 412 -16.15 19.43 19.51
C PHE A 412 -17.35 19.11 20.41
N PHE A 413 -17.38 19.64 21.63
CA PHE A 413 -18.49 19.42 22.56
C PHE A 413 -19.79 20.05 22.06
N ILE A 414 -19.71 21.24 21.45
CA ILE A 414 -20.88 21.90 20.85
C ILE A 414 -21.47 21.04 19.74
N VAL A 415 -20.64 20.53 18.82
CA VAL A 415 -21.09 19.71 17.69
C VAL A 415 -21.70 18.39 18.16
N ILE A 416 -21.05 17.67 19.09
CA ILE A 416 -21.60 16.43 19.63
C ILE A 416 -22.86 16.68 20.45
N GLY A 417 -22.90 17.75 21.24
CA GLY A 417 -24.08 18.16 22.00
C GLY A 417 -25.27 18.45 21.09
N LEU A 418 -25.04 19.18 19.99
CA LEU A 418 -26.07 19.48 18.99
C LEU A 418 -26.58 18.21 18.31
N ILE A 419 -25.68 17.30 17.89
CA ILE A 419 -26.06 16.00 17.30
C ILE A 419 -26.90 15.19 18.30
N THR A 420 -26.46 15.11 19.55
CA THR A 420 -27.16 14.38 20.62
C THR A 420 -28.54 14.97 20.88
N PHE A 421 -28.64 16.29 20.97
CA PHE A 421 -29.90 17.02 21.15
C PHE A 421 -30.88 16.74 20.00
N VAL A 422 -30.42 16.84 18.74
CA VAL A 422 -31.26 16.58 17.57
C VAL A 422 -31.73 15.13 17.53
N LEU A 423 -30.83 14.16 17.73
CA LEU A 423 -31.18 12.73 17.72
C LEU A 423 -32.13 12.34 18.85
N ARG A 424 -32.01 12.98 20.02
CA ARG A 424 -32.84 12.66 21.19
C ARG A 424 -34.22 13.31 21.10
N GLU A 425 -34.27 14.64 20.97
CA GLU A 425 -35.52 15.38 21.11
C GLU A 425 -36.42 15.25 19.88
N TYR A 426 -35.85 15.17 18.68
CA TYR A 426 -36.62 15.11 17.43
C TYR A 426 -36.77 13.69 16.88
N LEU A 427 -35.82 12.80 17.16
CA LEU A 427 -35.77 11.46 16.58
C LEU A 427 -35.91 10.33 17.61
N ARG A 428 -35.99 10.67 18.91
CA ARG A 428 -36.21 9.74 20.04
C ARG A 428 -35.20 8.59 20.09
N PHE A 429 -33.92 8.85 19.79
CA PHE A 429 -32.87 7.85 19.95
C PHE A 429 -32.56 7.59 21.44
N SER A 430 -32.28 6.34 21.80
CA SER A 430 -31.70 5.98 23.11
C SER A 430 -30.25 6.49 23.22
N TYR A 431 -29.74 6.66 24.45
CA TYR A 431 -28.34 7.06 24.66
C TYR A 431 -27.34 6.07 24.04
N ILE A 432 -27.66 4.77 24.06
CA ILE A 432 -26.83 3.73 23.44
C ILE A 432 -26.85 3.87 21.92
N SER A 433 -28.03 4.05 21.32
CA SER A 433 -28.18 4.25 19.88
C SER A 433 -27.48 5.54 19.41
N ILE A 434 -27.50 6.61 20.21
CA ILE A 434 -26.74 7.85 19.92
C ILE A 434 -25.24 7.58 19.95
N ALA A 435 -24.74 6.88 20.98
CA ALA A 435 -23.32 6.55 21.08
C ALA A 435 -22.85 5.71 19.89
N ILE A 436 -23.61 4.68 19.50
CA ILE A 436 -23.36 3.86 18.32
C ILE A 436 -23.42 4.70 17.04
N PHE A 437 -24.42 5.57 16.90
CA PHE A 437 -24.55 6.46 15.74
C PHE A 437 -23.35 7.39 15.58
N VAL A 438 -22.91 8.06 16.65
CA VAL A 438 -21.75 8.96 16.63
C VAL A 438 -20.48 8.20 16.30
N LEU A 439 -20.29 7.00 16.86
CA LEU A 439 -19.16 6.12 16.54
C LEU A 439 -19.13 5.81 15.03
N PHE A 440 -20.24 5.37 14.45
CA PHE A 440 -20.32 5.08 13.03
C PHE A 440 -20.15 6.33 12.18
N LEU A 441 -20.80 7.45 12.52
CA LEU A 441 -20.63 8.74 11.84
C LEU A 441 -19.15 9.14 11.78
N SER A 442 -18.41 8.99 12.89
CA SER A 442 -16.98 9.21 12.94
C SER A 442 -16.19 8.27 12.04
N LEU A 443 -16.44 6.95 12.08
CA LEU A 443 -15.77 5.97 11.22
C LEU A 443 -16.03 6.21 9.73
N ILE A 444 -17.29 6.49 9.36
CA ILE A 444 -17.71 6.78 7.99
C ILE A 444 -17.04 8.06 7.50
N SER A 445 -17.08 9.13 8.28
CA SER A 445 -16.49 10.42 7.92
C SER A 445 -14.97 10.29 7.74
N PHE A 446 -14.30 9.54 8.62
CA PHE A 446 -12.87 9.23 8.47
C PHE A 446 -12.59 8.37 7.22
N GLY A 447 -13.40 7.34 6.97
CA GLY A 447 -13.31 6.51 5.76
C GLY A 447 -13.51 7.31 4.47
N ALA A 448 -14.43 8.28 4.49
CA ALA A 448 -14.68 9.20 3.39
C ALA A 448 -13.46 10.10 3.12
N LEU A 449 -12.84 10.66 4.17
CA LEU A 449 -11.58 11.40 4.05
C LEU A 449 -10.42 10.53 3.57
N LYS A 450 -10.30 9.30 4.09
CA LYS A 450 -9.28 8.34 3.66
C LYS A 450 -9.44 8.03 2.16
N THR A 451 -10.68 7.89 1.68
CA THR A 451 -10.98 7.72 0.26
C THR A 451 -10.67 8.98 -0.54
N ARG A 452 -10.97 10.18 -0.03
CA ARG A 452 -10.59 11.45 -0.66
C ARG A 452 -9.08 11.53 -0.90
N ASN A 453 -8.27 11.01 0.01
CA ASN A 453 -6.82 10.99 -0.16
C ASN A 453 -6.38 10.15 -1.38
N ILE A 454 -7.18 9.18 -1.86
CA ILE A 454 -6.90 8.46 -3.11
C ILE A 454 -6.91 9.42 -4.31
N ALA A 455 -7.79 10.43 -4.31
CA ALA A 455 -7.82 11.44 -5.38
C ALA A 455 -6.56 12.31 -5.41
N THR A 456 -5.90 12.50 -4.25
CA THR A 456 -4.66 13.27 -4.17
C THR A 456 -3.49 12.59 -4.91
N GLU A 457 -3.63 11.32 -5.29
CA GLU A 457 -2.64 10.59 -6.09
C GLU A 457 -2.46 11.15 -7.51
N LEU A 458 -3.39 11.97 -8.01
CA LEU A 458 -3.26 12.62 -9.33
C LEU A 458 -3.43 14.14 -9.28
N VAL A 459 -3.55 14.75 -8.09
CA VAL A 459 -3.75 16.21 -7.97
C VAL A 459 -2.44 16.91 -7.63
N ILE A 460 -1.87 17.62 -8.60
CA ILE A 460 -0.71 18.49 -8.43
C ILE A 460 -1.13 19.84 -7.86
N VAL A 461 -2.14 20.45 -8.49
CA VAL A 461 -2.67 21.76 -8.09
C VAL A 461 -3.91 21.54 -7.22
N PRO A 462 -3.85 21.82 -5.91
CA PRO A 462 -5.01 21.66 -5.04
C PRO A 462 -6.12 22.61 -5.50
N ILE A 463 -7.37 22.14 -5.40
CA ILE A 463 -8.55 22.98 -5.63
C ILE A 463 -8.53 24.07 -4.54
N ARG A 464 -8.55 25.35 -4.94
CA ARG A 464 -8.91 26.42 -4.00
C ARG A 464 -10.34 26.14 -3.58
N GLY A 465 -10.54 25.77 -2.32
CA GLY A 465 -11.89 25.54 -1.78
C GLY A 465 -12.76 26.77 -1.97
N SER A 466 -14.09 26.56 -2.00
CA SER A 466 -15.05 27.66 -1.82
C SER A 466 -14.77 28.40 -0.51
N ILE A 467 -15.17 29.66 -0.42
CA ILE A 467 -15.07 30.49 0.79
C ILE A 467 -15.65 29.82 2.05
N PHE A 468 -16.60 28.88 1.88
CA PHE A 468 -17.23 28.11 2.97
C PHE A 468 -16.48 26.83 3.37
N THR A 469 -15.51 26.37 2.58
CA THR A 469 -14.75 25.14 2.86
C THR A 469 -14.09 25.16 4.25
N PRO A 470 -13.46 26.27 4.69
CA PRO A 470 -12.86 26.33 6.03
C PRO A 470 -13.87 26.14 7.16
N MET A 471 -15.10 26.64 7.01
CA MET A 471 -16.15 26.50 8.02
C MET A 471 -16.60 25.04 8.14
N ILE A 472 -16.85 24.38 7.01
CA ILE A 472 -17.22 22.96 6.97
C ILE A 472 -16.09 22.09 7.54
N ASP A 473 -14.85 22.33 7.13
CA ASP A 473 -13.68 21.58 7.63
C ASP A 473 -13.51 21.75 9.15
N THR A 474 -13.81 22.92 9.69
CA THR A 474 -13.72 23.23 11.13
C THR A 474 -14.79 22.47 11.92
N ILE A 475 -16.04 22.43 11.45
CA ILE A 475 -17.14 21.69 12.08
C ILE A 475 -16.92 20.16 11.99
N ALA A 476 -16.41 19.67 10.85
CA ALA A 476 -16.19 18.25 10.64
C ALA A 476 -14.95 17.71 11.39
N SER A 477 -13.95 18.56 11.65
CA SER A 477 -12.67 18.17 12.27
C SER A 477 -12.82 17.35 13.57
N PRO A 478 -13.67 17.74 14.54
CA PRO A 478 -14.06 16.92 15.69
C PRO A 478 -14.38 15.45 15.38
N ILE A 479 -15.36 15.24 14.49
CA ILE A 479 -15.90 13.93 14.11
C ILE A 479 -14.82 13.10 13.42
N LEU A 480 -14.02 13.75 12.57
CA LEU A 480 -12.92 13.14 11.83
C LEU A 480 -11.76 12.71 12.73
N SER A 481 -11.45 13.51 13.75
CA SER A 481 -10.40 13.19 14.73
C SER A 481 -10.78 11.94 15.53
N LEU A 482 -12.02 11.84 15.99
CA LEU A 482 -12.53 10.63 16.66
C LEU A 482 -12.45 9.41 15.75
N GLY A 483 -12.95 9.54 14.51
CA GLY A 483 -12.93 8.44 13.54
C GLY A 483 -11.52 7.94 13.27
N LYS A 484 -10.55 8.86 13.18
CA LYS A 484 -9.13 8.51 13.04
C LYS A 484 -8.62 7.73 14.26
N GLN A 485 -8.87 8.22 15.47
CA GLN A 485 -8.42 7.57 16.70
C GLN A 485 -9.03 6.17 16.86
N LEU A 486 -10.33 6.03 16.58
CA LEU A 486 -11.03 4.74 16.59
C LEU A 486 -10.45 3.78 15.55
N SER A 487 -10.27 4.25 14.30
CA SER A 487 -9.71 3.42 13.25
C SER A 487 -8.27 2.98 13.53
N GLU A 488 -7.43 3.87 14.09
CA GLU A 488 -6.05 3.55 14.47
C GLU A 488 -5.98 2.62 15.70
N GLY A 489 -6.91 2.77 16.65
CA GLY A 489 -7.03 1.90 17.82
C GLY A 489 -7.46 0.47 17.46
N VAL A 490 -8.50 0.32 16.64
CA VAL A 490 -8.99 -0.99 16.16
C VAL A 490 -7.92 -1.71 15.33
N ALA A 491 -7.15 -0.98 14.52
CA ALA A 491 -6.06 -1.57 13.73
C ALA A 491 -4.92 -2.15 14.59
N LYS A 492 -4.66 -1.58 15.78
CA LYS A 492 -3.65 -2.11 16.71
C LYS A 492 -4.08 -3.39 17.42
N PHE A 493 -5.38 -3.62 17.57
CA PHE A 493 -5.95 -4.76 18.29
C PHE A 493 -6.59 -5.81 17.40
N SER A 494 -6.56 -5.64 16.06
CA SER A 494 -7.38 -6.40 15.12
C SER A 494 -7.30 -7.92 15.34
N PRO A 495 -8.28 -8.53 16.05
CA PRO A 495 -8.27 -9.96 16.31
C PRO A 495 -8.69 -10.73 15.05
N ILE A 496 -9.27 -10.04 14.06
CA ILE A 496 -9.88 -10.64 12.88
C ILE A 496 -8.82 -11.19 11.91
N PRO A 497 -7.81 -10.44 11.43
CA PRO A 497 -6.74 -11.00 10.60
C PRO A 497 -5.95 -12.10 11.33
N ALA A 498 -5.67 -11.90 12.62
CA ALA A 498 -4.97 -12.90 13.43
C ALA A 498 -5.80 -14.20 13.64
N PHE A 499 -7.13 -14.07 13.74
CA PHE A 499 -8.09 -15.18 13.78
C PHE A 499 -8.13 -15.94 12.45
N PHE A 500 -8.28 -15.23 11.33
CA PHE A 500 -8.23 -15.83 9.98
C PHE A 500 -6.89 -16.53 9.73
N ASP A 501 -5.77 -15.91 10.08
CA ASP A 501 -4.41 -16.45 9.89
C ASP A 501 -4.16 -17.74 10.71
N LYS A 502 -4.69 -17.83 11.94
CA LYS A 502 -4.40 -18.97 12.84
C LYS A 502 -5.40 -20.11 12.76
N LEU A 503 -6.71 -19.83 12.68
CA LEU A 503 -7.75 -20.86 12.79
C LEU A 503 -8.24 -21.39 11.45
N LEU A 504 -8.23 -20.57 10.40
CA LEU A 504 -8.78 -20.96 9.09
C LEU A 504 -7.68 -21.24 8.07
N GLU A 505 -6.66 -20.40 7.99
CA GLU A 505 -5.66 -20.48 6.91
C GLU A 505 -4.82 -21.76 6.95
N THR A 506 -4.32 -22.14 8.11
CA THR A 506 -3.41 -23.28 8.26
C THR A 506 -4.06 -24.62 7.91
N PRO A 507 -5.21 -25.02 8.50
CA PRO A 507 -5.85 -26.29 8.16
C PRO A 507 -6.34 -26.33 6.71
N PHE A 508 -6.91 -25.21 6.21
CA PHE A 508 -7.38 -25.13 4.83
C PHE A 508 -6.26 -25.33 3.81
N LYS A 509 -5.08 -24.74 4.04
CA LYS A 509 -3.95 -24.84 3.09
C LYS A 509 -3.25 -26.19 3.14
N SER A 510 -3.15 -26.82 4.31
CA SER A 510 -2.67 -28.20 4.41
C SER A 510 -3.56 -29.17 3.64
N PHE A 511 -4.89 -28.99 3.71
CA PHE A 511 -5.85 -29.77 2.93
C PHE A 511 -5.64 -29.59 1.41
N LEU A 512 -5.43 -28.36 0.93
CA LEU A 512 -5.16 -28.11 -0.49
C LEU A 512 -3.87 -28.78 -0.98
N MET A 513 -2.83 -28.82 -0.15
CA MET A 513 -1.55 -29.47 -0.48
C MET A 513 -1.70 -30.99 -0.62
N VAL A 514 -2.32 -31.64 0.37
CA VAL A 514 -2.63 -33.08 0.31
C VAL A 514 -3.50 -33.42 -0.91
N PHE A 515 -4.48 -32.56 -1.22
CA PHE A 515 -5.33 -32.74 -2.38
C PHE A 515 -4.57 -32.60 -3.71
N GLU A 516 -3.53 -31.76 -3.79
CA GLU A 516 -2.71 -31.64 -4.99
C GLU A 516 -1.76 -32.83 -5.15
N GLU A 517 -1.12 -33.30 -4.07
CA GLU A 517 -0.31 -34.52 -4.09
C GLU A 517 -1.13 -35.72 -4.53
N TRP A 518 -2.34 -35.88 -3.97
CA TRP A 518 -3.28 -36.91 -4.38
C TRP A 518 -3.62 -36.84 -5.89
N ASN A 519 -3.89 -35.64 -6.41
CA ASN A 519 -4.17 -35.48 -7.84
C ASN A 519 -2.97 -35.77 -8.73
N SER A 520 -1.74 -35.42 -8.28
CA SER A 520 -0.53 -35.75 -9.04
C SER A 520 -0.33 -37.27 -9.10
N TYR A 521 -0.47 -37.94 -7.95
CA TYR A 521 -0.39 -39.39 -7.86
C TYR A 521 -1.43 -40.08 -8.76
N VAL A 522 -2.69 -39.65 -8.74
CA VAL A 522 -3.74 -40.22 -9.61
C VAL A 522 -3.42 -40.00 -11.09
N ARG A 523 -2.79 -38.88 -11.46
CA ARG A 523 -2.38 -38.63 -12.85
C ARG A 523 -1.23 -39.54 -13.26
N GLU A 524 -0.20 -39.67 -12.44
CA GLU A 524 0.94 -40.58 -12.68
C GLU A 524 0.48 -42.03 -12.80
N GLN A 525 -0.38 -42.50 -11.89
CA GLN A 525 -0.95 -43.85 -11.98
C GLN A 525 -1.78 -44.07 -13.25
N ARG A 526 -2.50 -43.05 -13.74
CA ARG A 526 -3.21 -43.16 -15.03
C ARG A 526 -2.28 -43.20 -16.24
N GLU A 527 -1.14 -42.52 -16.18
CA GLU A 527 -0.12 -42.53 -17.23
C GLU A 527 0.67 -43.85 -17.24
N GLU A 528 0.78 -44.54 -16.10
CA GLU A 528 1.40 -45.88 -16.02
C GLU A 528 0.47 -47.03 -16.48
N ILE A 529 -0.86 -46.84 -16.40
CA ILE A 529 -1.87 -47.86 -16.78
C ILE A 529 -2.19 -47.82 -18.29
N VAL A 530 -1.83 -46.75 -19.00
CA VAL A 530 -2.01 -46.58 -20.46
C VAL A 530 -0.69 -46.83 -21.16
#